data_AF-A0A967KML5-F1
#
_entry.id   AF-A0A967KML5-F1
#
_cell.length_a   1.000
_cell.length_b   1.000
_cell.length_c   1.000
_cell.angle_alpha   90.00
_cell.angle_beta   90.00
_cell.angle_gamma   90.00
#
_symmetry.space_group_name_H-M   'P 1'
#
loop_
_entity.id
_entity.type
_entity.pdbx_description
1 polymer ?
#
loop_
_entity_poly.entity_id
_entity_poly.type
_entity_poly.pdbx_seq_one_letter_code
_entity_poly.pdbx_strand_id
1 'polypeptide(L)'
;MESLSLRFDNEPRKPTDRMYAAFSTFRYEDGYTLSAVDLGVRGVKIELNQTYDDGAAIILPPNKVQDCGRWLLQTLGQDSYGLPRELKDILARLINHKKAAQILERGDKTKIKNALKVLRSDNRKIETQDKVFRLISSNAI
;
A
#
# COMPACT_ATOMS: atom_id res chain seq x y z
N MET A 1 -29.24 -16.37 1.61
CA MET A 1 -27.89 -16.08 1.09
C MET A 1 -26.91 -16.81 1.97
N GLU A 2 -26.08 -17.65 1.37
CA GLU A 2 -25.18 -18.57 2.07
C GLU A 2 -23.98 -17.82 2.64
N SER A 3 -23.73 -18.01 3.94
CA SER A 3 -22.58 -17.46 4.66
C SER A 3 -21.33 -18.29 4.35
N LEU A 4 -20.41 -17.75 3.55
CA LEU A 4 -19.08 -18.33 3.37
C LEU A 4 -18.20 -18.01 4.60
N SER A 5 -18.44 -18.72 5.70
CA SER A 5 -17.50 -18.75 6.82
C SER A 5 -16.53 -19.92 6.64
N LEU A 6 -15.34 -19.63 6.08
CA LEU A 6 -14.22 -20.58 6.09
C LEU A 6 -13.62 -20.58 7.50
N ARG A 7 -14.16 -21.44 8.36
CA ARG A 7 -13.63 -21.71 9.70
C ARG A 7 -12.34 -22.53 9.57
N PHE A 8 -11.21 -21.94 9.96
CA PHE A 8 -9.99 -22.68 10.24
C PHE A 8 -9.63 -22.51 11.73
N ASP A 9 -9.63 -23.65 12.42
CA ASP A 9 -9.11 -23.99 13.75
C ASP A 9 -9.57 -23.19 15.00
N ASN A 10 -10.47 -23.85 15.75
CA ASN A 10 -10.87 -23.55 17.13
C ASN A 10 -9.78 -23.95 18.14
N GLU A 11 -8.69 -23.20 18.25
CA GLU A 11 -7.78 -23.32 19.39
C GLU A 11 -7.61 -21.95 20.06
N PRO A 12 -7.92 -21.78 21.36
CA PRO A 12 -7.71 -20.54 22.08
C PRO A 12 -6.21 -20.40 22.37
N ARG A 13 -5.44 -19.92 21.39
CA ARG A 13 -3.99 -19.77 21.51
C ARG A 13 -3.61 -18.34 21.88
N LYS A 14 -2.73 -18.27 22.89
CA LYS A 14 -2.30 -17.07 23.61
C LYS A 14 -2.08 -15.84 22.71
N PRO A 15 -2.45 -14.63 23.15
CA PRO A 15 -2.20 -13.41 22.41
C PRO A 15 -0.69 -13.26 22.16
N THR A 16 -0.29 -13.20 20.89
CA THR A 16 1.05 -12.76 20.51
C THR A 16 1.21 -11.32 20.96
N ASP A 17 2.08 -11.09 21.95
CA ASP A 17 2.19 -9.86 22.73
C ASP A 17 2.63 -8.61 21.95
N ARG A 18 2.92 -8.73 20.65
CA ARG A 18 3.32 -7.61 19.80
C ARG A 18 2.78 -7.76 18.38
N MET A 19 1.60 -7.22 18.16
CA MET A 19 1.05 -6.96 16.83
C MET A 19 1.53 -5.60 16.36
N TYR A 20 2.23 -5.56 15.23
CA TYR A 20 2.65 -4.31 14.59
C TYR A 20 1.72 -4.03 13.40
N ALA A 21 1.28 -2.79 13.27
CA ALA A 21 0.56 -2.36 12.07
C ALA A 21 1.49 -2.48 10.86
N ALA A 22 1.08 -3.25 9.85
CA ALA A 22 1.87 -3.45 8.64
C ALA A 22 1.80 -2.22 7.72
N PHE A 23 0.69 -1.46 7.77
CA PHE A 23 0.54 -0.16 7.12
C PHE A 23 -0.46 0.72 7.89
N SER A 24 -0.43 2.03 7.59
CA SER A 24 -1.37 3.00 8.15
C SER A 24 -2.80 2.69 7.73
N THR A 25 -3.69 2.49 8.69
CA THR A 25 -5.11 2.20 8.46
C THR A 25 -5.73 3.11 7.41
N PHE A 26 -6.26 2.52 6.33
CA PHE A 26 -6.95 3.23 5.27
C PHE A 26 -8.44 3.32 5.60
N ARG A 27 -9.01 4.52 5.52
CA ARG A 27 -10.44 4.74 5.72
C ARG A 27 -11.09 5.11 4.39
N TYR A 28 -12.12 4.37 4.04
CA TYR A 28 -12.96 4.65 2.89
C TYR A 28 -14.28 5.28 3.37
N GLU A 29 -15.08 5.77 2.41
CA GLU A 29 -16.40 6.34 2.67
C GLU A 29 -17.30 5.34 3.44
N ASP A 30 -18.35 5.83 4.09
CA ASP A 30 -19.33 5.04 4.86
C ASP A 30 -18.76 4.22 6.04
N GLY A 31 -17.61 4.63 6.57
CA GLY A 31 -17.04 4.07 7.80
C GLY A 31 -16.31 2.75 7.62
N TYR A 32 -16.01 2.36 6.38
CA TYR A 32 -15.16 1.23 6.06
C TYR A 32 -13.69 1.53 6.37
N THR A 33 -13.03 0.59 7.02
CA THR A 33 -11.66 0.69 7.49
C THR A 33 -10.88 -0.54 7.08
N LEU A 34 -9.85 -0.35 6.25
CA LEU A 34 -8.91 -1.40 5.87
C LEU A 34 -7.65 -1.29 6.73
N SER A 35 -7.34 -2.35 7.48
CA SER A 35 -6.12 -2.48 8.28
C SER A 35 -5.36 -3.73 7.88
N ALA A 36 -4.05 -3.73 8.12
CA ALA A 36 -3.28 -4.96 8.13
C ALA A 36 -2.33 -5.04 9.32
N VAL A 37 -2.21 -6.25 9.85
CA VAL A 37 -1.44 -6.57 11.04
C VAL A 37 -0.40 -7.63 10.65
N ASP A 38 0.86 -7.34 10.95
CA ASP A 38 1.94 -8.31 10.80
C ASP A 38 1.84 -9.38 11.90
N LEU A 39 1.75 -10.64 11.50
CA LEU A 39 1.73 -11.81 12.38
C LEU A 39 3.09 -12.53 12.41
N GLY A 40 4.16 -11.90 11.91
CA GLY A 40 5.50 -12.45 11.81
C GLY A 40 5.57 -13.64 10.86
N VAL A 41 6.07 -14.77 11.34
CA VAL A 41 6.19 -16.01 10.54
C VAL A 41 4.86 -16.57 10.05
N ARG A 42 3.74 -16.09 10.58
CA ARG A 42 2.38 -16.50 10.18
C ARG A 42 1.84 -15.67 9.01
N GLY A 43 2.56 -14.64 8.57
CA GLY A 43 2.19 -13.77 7.47
C GLY A 43 1.45 -12.53 7.95
N VAL A 44 0.47 -12.07 7.18
CA VAL A 44 -0.23 -10.80 7.45
C VAL A 44 -1.73 -11.03 7.52
N LYS A 45 -2.38 -10.47 8.53
CA LYS A 45 -3.84 -10.38 8.62
C LYS A 45 -4.29 -9.09 7.96
N ILE A 46 -5.20 -9.17 6.99
CA ILE A 46 -5.88 -8.02 6.42
C ILE A 46 -7.32 -8.03 6.93
N GLU A 47 -7.78 -6.90 7.44
CA GLU A 47 -9.12 -6.73 7.98
C GLU A 47 -9.82 -5.58 7.25
N LEU A 48 -11.06 -5.83 6.82
CA LEU A 48 -12.00 -4.82 6.35
C LEU A 48 -13.11 -4.73 7.39
N ASN A 49 -13.10 -3.66 8.18
CA ASN A 49 -14.06 -3.43 9.24
C ASN A 49 -15.03 -2.32 8.83
N GLN A 50 -16.29 -2.42 9.24
CA GLN A 50 -17.26 -1.33 9.15
C GLN A 50 -17.66 -0.92 10.58
N THR A 51 -17.90 0.38 10.78
CA THR A 51 -18.17 0.92 12.14
C THR A 51 -19.46 0.34 12.77
N TYR A 52 -20.38 -0.17 11.97
CA TYR A 52 -21.72 -0.59 12.39
C TYR A 52 -22.14 -1.99 11.90
N ASP A 53 -21.24 -2.75 11.28
CA ASP A 53 -21.56 -4.05 10.65
C ASP A 53 -20.41 -5.07 10.80
N ASP A 54 -20.65 -6.32 10.41
CA ASP A 54 -19.69 -7.41 10.45
C ASP A 54 -18.45 -7.12 9.58
N GLY A 55 -17.26 -7.27 10.19
CA GLY A 55 -15.99 -7.15 9.49
C GLY A 55 -15.56 -8.44 8.80
N ALA A 56 -14.79 -8.33 7.72
CA ALA A 56 -14.15 -9.46 7.06
C ALA A 56 -12.65 -9.46 7.34
N ALA A 57 -12.07 -10.65 7.56
CA ALA A 57 -10.63 -10.78 7.72
C ALA A 57 -10.08 -11.97 6.93
N ILE A 58 -8.92 -11.77 6.31
CA ILE A 58 -8.15 -12.84 5.67
C ILE A 58 -6.74 -12.87 6.27
N ILE A 59 -6.21 -14.07 6.49
CA ILE A 59 -4.80 -14.26 6.85
C ILE A 59 -4.08 -14.76 5.61
N LEU A 60 -3.10 -13.99 5.17
CA LEU A 60 -2.28 -14.34 4.03
C LEU A 60 -0.99 -15.01 4.49
N PRO A 61 -0.62 -16.16 3.91
CA PRO A 61 0.65 -16.80 4.23
C PRO A 61 1.83 -15.93 3.76
N PRO A 62 3.02 -16.04 4.41
CA PRO A 62 4.18 -15.18 4.13
C PRO A 62 4.56 -15.08 2.65
N ASN A 63 4.46 -16.19 1.91
CA ASN A 63 4.78 -16.26 0.48
C ASN A 63 3.80 -15.50 -0.43
N LYS A 64 2.64 -15.06 0.08
CA LYS A 64 1.64 -14.29 -0.66
C LYS A 64 1.53 -12.84 -0.22
N VAL A 65 2.18 -12.46 0.88
CA VAL A 65 2.13 -11.10 1.43
C VAL A 65 2.63 -10.07 0.42
N GLN A 66 3.74 -10.36 -0.27
CA GLN A 66 4.33 -9.41 -1.21
C GLN A 66 3.42 -9.15 -2.43
N ASP A 67 2.85 -10.21 -3.02
CA ASP A 67 1.96 -10.10 -4.17
C ASP A 67 0.68 -9.35 -3.80
N CYS A 68 0.09 -9.68 -2.65
CA CYS A 68 -1.09 -8.98 -2.16
C CYS A 68 -0.80 -7.52 -1.84
N GLY A 69 0.36 -7.22 -1.23
CA GLY A 69 0.77 -5.84 -0.94
C GLY A 69 0.90 -5.01 -2.21
N ARG A 70 1.52 -5.57 -3.25
CA ARG A 70 1.58 -4.90 -4.57
C ARG A 70 0.20 -4.69 -5.16
N TRP A 71 -0.63 -5.73 -5.22
CA TRP A 71 -1.99 -5.61 -5.75
C TRP A 71 -2.82 -4.57 -5.00
N LEU A 72 -2.71 -4.52 -3.67
CA LEU A 72 -3.44 -3.58 -2.83
C LEU A 72 -3.00 -2.14 -3.10
N LEU A 73 -1.69 -1.86 -3.07
CA LEU A 73 -1.16 -0.54 -3.40
C LEU A 73 -1.59 -0.10 -4.79
N GLN A 74 -1.58 -1.02 -5.76
CA GLN A 74 -2.03 -0.71 -7.11
C GLN A 74 -3.52 -0.36 -7.16
N THR A 75 -4.35 -1.10 -6.43
CA THR A 75 -5.81 -0.88 -6.34
C THR A 75 -6.13 0.45 -5.67
N LEU A 76 -5.36 0.84 -4.66
CA LEU A 76 -5.51 2.11 -3.94
C LEU A 76 -4.91 3.32 -4.70
N GLY A 77 -4.41 3.13 -5.92
CA GLY A 77 -3.77 4.21 -6.69
C GLY A 77 -2.44 4.68 -6.07
N GLN A 78 -1.81 3.84 -5.26
CA GLN A 78 -0.54 4.12 -4.60
C GLN A 78 0.64 3.46 -5.33
N ASP A 79 1.84 3.98 -5.08
CA ASP A 79 3.11 3.41 -5.50
C ASP A 79 3.69 2.46 -4.43
N SER A 80 4.90 1.95 -4.65
CA SER A 80 5.58 1.04 -3.72
C SER A 80 5.93 1.65 -2.36
N TYR A 81 5.84 2.98 -2.22
CA TYR A 81 6.08 3.72 -0.98
C TYR A 81 4.76 4.10 -0.28
N GLY A 82 3.61 3.69 -0.82
CA GLY A 82 2.30 4.10 -0.33
C GLY A 82 1.93 5.53 -0.72
N LEU A 83 2.62 6.14 -1.67
CA LEU A 83 2.35 7.50 -2.14
C LEU A 83 1.38 7.48 -3.32
N PRO A 84 0.49 8.48 -3.49
CA PRO A 84 -0.34 8.60 -4.68
C PRO A 84 0.52 8.65 -5.94
N ARG A 85 0.17 7.88 -6.97
CA ARG A 85 0.95 7.79 -8.22
C ARG A 85 1.11 9.13 -8.92
N GLU A 86 0.10 9.99 -8.81
CA GLU A 86 0.05 11.32 -9.42
C GLU A 86 0.89 12.35 -8.65
N LEU A 87 1.38 12.02 -7.45
CA LEU A 87 2.08 12.96 -6.57
C LEU A 87 3.26 13.62 -7.29
N LYS A 88 4.04 12.84 -8.04
CA LYS A 88 5.17 13.35 -8.82
C LYS A 88 4.73 14.41 -9.84
N ASP A 89 3.62 14.18 -10.54
CA ASP A 89 3.13 15.09 -11.57
C ASP A 89 2.51 16.34 -10.95
N ILE A 90 1.81 16.18 -9.82
CA ILE A 90 1.29 17.31 -9.03
C ILE A 90 2.45 18.21 -8.58
N LEU A 91 3.52 17.63 -8.02
CA LEU A 91 4.70 18.37 -7.58
C LEU A 91 5.42 19.05 -8.75
N ALA A 92 5.52 18.39 -9.91
CA ALA A 92 6.12 18.97 -11.10
C ALA A 92 5.29 20.15 -11.65
N ARG A 93 3.95 20.03 -11.65
CA ARG A 93 3.06 21.13 -12.03
C ARG A 93 3.16 22.30 -11.05
N LEU A 94 3.23 22.01 -9.75
CA LEU A 94 3.28 23.04 -8.70
C LEU A 94 4.50 23.95 -8.85
N ILE A 95 5.68 23.40 -9.12
CA ILE A 95 6.90 24.21 -9.30
C ILE A 95 6.91 25.03 -10.60
N ASN A 96 6.22 24.54 -11.63
CA ASN A 96 6.13 25.16 -12.95
C ASN A 96 4.93 26.11 -13.08
N HIS A 97 4.07 26.16 -12.06
CA HIS A 97 2.89 26.99 -12.09
C HIS A 97 3.26 28.49 -12.12
N LYS A 98 2.59 29.29 -12.96
CA LYS A 98 2.88 30.73 -13.11
C LYS A 98 2.79 31.49 -11.78
N LYS A 99 1.88 31.08 -10.90
CA LYS A 99 1.70 31.65 -9.54
C LYS A 99 2.48 30.91 -8.45
N ALA A 100 3.43 30.05 -8.80
CA ALA A 100 4.17 29.27 -7.81
C ALA A 100 4.85 30.14 -6.75
N ALA A 101 5.31 31.35 -7.11
CA ALA A 101 5.91 32.29 -6.16
C ALA A 101 4.92 32.91 -5.15
N GLN A 102 3.62 32.84 -5.42
CA GLN A 102 2.56 33.33 -4.52
C GLN A 102 2.04 32.22 -3.59
N ILE A 103 2.26 30.95 -3.95
CA ILE A 103 1.76 29.77 -3.23
C ILE A 103 2.87 29.14 -2.38
N LEU A 104 4.11 29.14 -2.88
CA LEU A 104 5.24 28.47 -2.25
C LEU A 104 6.07 29.44 -1.42
N GLU A 105 6.40 29.04 -0.20
CA GLU A 105 7.27 29.81 0.67
C GLU A 105 8.75 29.67 0.26
N ARG A 106 9.59 30.52 0.86
CA ARG A 106 11.04 30.46 0.64
C ARG A 106 11.57 29.11 1.10
N GLY A 107 12.11 28.33 0.16
CA GLY A 107 12.70 27.01 0.41
C GLY A 107 11.85 25.83 -0.06
N ASP A 108 10.54 26.02 -0.28
CA ASP A 108 9.65 24.95 -0.74
C ASP A 108 10.02 24.46 -2.13
N LYS A 109 10.38 25.36 -3.04
CA LYS A 109 10.87 24.98 -4.37
C LYS A 109 12.07 24.03 -4.30
N THR A 110 12.97 24.22 -3.33
CA THR A 110 14.13 23.35 -3.14
C THR A 110 13.70 21.99 -2.58
N LYS A 111 12.81 21.98 -1.58
CA LYS A 111 12.25 20.74 -1.02
C LYS A 111 11.53 19.91 -2.08
N ILE A 112 10.68 20.55 -2.89
CA ILE A 112 9.93 19.88 -3.97
C ILE A 112 10.89 19.33 -5.04
N LYS A 113 11.92 20.10 -5.44
CA LYS A 113 12.93 19.61 -6.39
C LYS A 113 13.67 18.38 -5.85
N ASN A 114 14.01 18.37 -4.55
CA ASN A 114 14.66 17.25 -3.91
C ASN A 114 13.73 16.02 -3.85
N ALA A 115 12.46 16.21 -3.48
CA ALA A 115 11.45 15.16 -3.49
C ALA A 115 11.29 14.57 -4.90
N LEU A 116 11.18 15.42 -5.94
CA LEU A 116 11.09 14.98 -7.33
C LEU A 116 12.33 14.18 -7.79
N LYS A 117 13.53 14.49 -7.28
CA LYS A 117 14.76 13.74 -7.59
C LYS A 117 14.70 12.32 -7.02
N VAL A 118 14.22 12.17 -5.79
CA VAL A 118 14.03 10.85 -5.16
C VAL A 118 12.98 10.05 -5.93
N LEU A 119 11.79 10.62 -6.10
CA LEU A 119 10.66 9.97 -6.80
C LEU A 119 10.96 9.57 -8.26
N ARG A 120 11.84 10.31 -8.96
CA ARG A 120 12.26 9.97 -10.33
C ARG A 120 13.29 8.85 -10.39
N SER A 121 14.12 8.72 -9.37
CA SER A 121 15.17 7.70 -9.33
C SER A 121 14.59 6.30 -9.11
N ASP A 122 13.44 6.22 -8.44
CA ASP A 122 12.79 4.94 -8.14
C ASP A 122 11.96 4.39 -9.32
N ASN A 123 11.38 5.22 -10.19
CA ASN A 123 10.72 4.73 -11.42
C ASN A 123 11.66 3.88 -12.30
N ARG A 124 12.96 4.18 -12.32
CA ARG A 124 13.95 3.37 -13.08
C ARG A 124 14.13 1.97 -12.48
N LYS A 125 13.99 1.83 -11.17
CA LYS A 125 14.09 0.53 -10.49
C LYS A 125 12.83 -0.31 -10.70
N ILE A 126 11.66 0.33 -10.67
CA ILE A 126 10.37 -0.32 -10.90
C ILE A 126 10.28 -0.85 -12.34
N GLU A 127 10.63 -0.07 -13.36
CA GLU A 127 10.68 -0.56 -14.76
C GLU A 127 11.63 -1.74 -14.95
N THR A 128 12.74 -1.76 -14.20
CA THR A 128 13.71 -2.86 -14.25
C THR A 128 13.16 -4.12 -13.57
N GLN A 129 12.47 -3.98 -12.43
CA GLN A 129 11.83 -5.11 -11.75
C GLN A 129 10.63 -5.67 -12.53
N ASP A 130 9.79 -4.81 -13.09
CA ASP A 130 8.63 -5.24 -13.88
C ASP A 130 9.05 -6.01 -15.15
N LYS A 131 10.15 -5.59 -15.80
CA LYS A 131 10.77 -6.34 -16.91
C LYS A 131 11.26 -7.72 -16.47
N VAL A 132 11.94 -7.82 -15.32
CA VAL A 132 12.43 -9.09 -14.79
C VAL A 132 11.27 -10.06 -14.47
N PHE A 133 10.17 -9.57 -13.90
CA PHE A 133 8.98 -10.38 -13.62
C PHE A 133 8.29 -10.88 -14.91
N ARG A 134 8.20 -10.06 -15.96
CA ARG A 134 7.70 -10.50 -17.27
C ARG A 134 8.59 -11.58 -17.90
N LEU A 135 9.90 -11.48 -17.73
CA LEU A 135 10.86 -12.49 -18.20
C LEU A 135 10.73 -13.82 -17.44
N ILE A 136 10.57 -13.79 -16.12
CA ILE A 136 10.43 -15.02 -15.31
C ILE A 136 9.09 -15.71 -15.61
N SER A 137 8.00 -14.96 -15.78
CA SER A 137 6.69 -15.52 -16.15
C SER A 137 6.63 -16.07 -17.58
N SER A 138 7.43 -15.52 -18.51
CA SER A 138 7.49 -16.02 -19.89
C SER A 138 8.32 -17.31 -20.05
N ASN A 139 9.20 -17.61 -19.09
CA ASN A 139 10.06 -18.79 -19.09
C ASN A 139 9.53 -19.94 -18.21
N ALA A 140 8.31 -19.82 -17.69
CA ALA A 140 7.66 -20.82 -16.84
C ALA A 140 6.69 -21.75 -17.60
N ILE A 141 6.87 -21.91 -18.93
CA ILE A 141 6.13 -22.84 -19.78
C ILE A 141 7.05 -23.99 -20.17
#